data_AF-A0A1R3KXS9-F1
#
_entry.id   AF-A0A1R3KXS9-F1
#
_cell.length_a   1.000
_cell.length_b   1.000
_cell.length_c   1.000
_cell.angle_alpha   90.00
_cell.angle_beta   90.00
_cell.angle_gamma   90.00
#
_symmetry.space_group_name_H-M   'P 1'
#
loop_
_entity.id
_entity.type
_entity.pdbx_description
1 polymer ?
#
loop_
_entity_poly.entity_id
_entity_poly.type
_entity_poly.pdbx_seq_one_letter_code
_entity_poly.pdbx_strand_id
1 'polypeptide(L)'
;MILQFPEYDQCWGSFFLADNKSWDRKGGLASDEDRLAAFLELPIEEKMKYAMAANDIQGFGQAYVVSEEQKLDWNDMIYLATLPAENRKFKFCPLTCPGFK
;
A
#
# COMPACT_ATOMS: atom_id res chain seq x y z
N MET A 1 -19.22 18.56 -7.27
CA MET A 1 -19.58 18.38 -8.69
C MET A 1 -18.81 17.16 -9.17
N ILE A 2 -19.42 15.98 -9.10
CA ILE A 2 -18.83 14.74 -9.61
C ILE A 2 -19.14 14.74 -11.10
N LEU A 3 -18.14 14.95 -11.94
CA LEU A 3 -18.33 14.86 -13.38
C LEU A 3 -18.36 13.38 -13.77
N GLN A 4 -19.39 13.05 -14.54
CA GLN A 4 -19.67 11.75 -15.13
C GLN A 4 -18.54 11.39 -16.11
N PHE A 5 -17.88 10.23 -15.93
CA PHE A 5 -16.90 9.67 -16.88
C PHE A 5 -17.38 8.38 -17.60
N PRO A 6 -18.66 8.23 -18.03
CA PRO A 6 -19.13 6.95 -18.56
C PRO A 6 -18.56 6.58 -19.94
N GLU A 7 -18.03 7.53 -20.71
CA GLU A 7 -17.58 7.29 -22.09
C GLU A 7 -16.11 6.83 -22.18
N TYR A 8 -15.25 7.22 -21.22
CA TYR A 8 -13.82 6.87 -21.24
C TYR A 8 -13.53 5.45 -20.73
N ASP A 9 -14.39 4.93 -19.85
CA ASP A 9 -14.20 3.63 -19.19
C ASP A 9 -14.35 2.44 -20.17
N GLN A 10 -15.02 2.64 -21.30
CA GLN A 10 -15.40 1.55 -22.22
C GLN A 10 -14.26 1.04 -23.11
N CYS A 11 -13.16 1.78 -23.25
CA CYS A 11 -12.08 1.42 -24.18
C CYS A 11 -10.74 1.09 -23.50
N TRP A 12 -10.44 1.68 -22.34
CA TRP A 12 -9.11 1.58 -21.69
C TRP A 12 -9.14 1.13 -20.22
N GLY A 13 -10.31 1.13 -19.56
CA GLY A 13 -10.46 0.72 -18.16
C GLY A 13 -9.62 1.50 -17.13
N SER A 14 -9.03 2.63 -17.52
CA SER A 14 -8.17 3.47 -16.68
C SER A 14 -8.18 4.93 -17.16
N PHE A 15 -8.00 5.87 -16.23
CA PHE A 15 -7.89 7.30 -16.52
C PHE A 15 -7.03 8.03 -15.46
N PHE A 16 -6.37 9.13 -15.86
CA PHE A 16 -5.60 9.98 -14.94
C PHE A 16 -6.44 11.16 -14.47
N LEU A 17 -6.42 11.46 -13.17
CA LEU A 17 -7.04 12.65 -12.58
C LEU A 17 -5.96 13.69 -12.26
N ALA A 18 -5.85 14.74 -13.06
CA ALA A 18 -4.78 15.74 -12.94
C ALA A 18 -5.03 16.81 -11.87
N ASP A 19 -6.29 17.11 -11.50
CA ASP A 19 -6.67 18.27 -10.67
C ASP A 19 -7.43 17.90 -9.37
N ASN A 20 -7.13 16.74 -8.79
CA ASN A 20 -7.80 16.31 -7.56
C ASN A 20 -7.27 17.06 -6.33
N LYS A 21 -8.05 18.06 -5.87
CA LYS A 21 -7.75 18.88 -4.68
C LYS A 21 -7.71 18.10 -3.37
N SER A 22 -8.21 16.86 -3.31
CA SER A 22 -8.15 16.05 -2.08
C SER A 22 -6.73 15.61 -1.71
N TRP A 23 -5.78 15.77 -2.62
CA TRP A 23 -4.37 15.37 -2.42
C TRP A 23 -3.44 16.57 -2.09
N ASP A 24 -3.97 17.79 -1.99
CA ASP A 24 -3.22 18.99 -1.58
C ASP A 24 -2.86 18.90 -0.08
N ARG A 25 -1.78 18.17 0.24
CA ARG A 25 -1.21 18.05 1.59
C ARG A 25 -0.53 19.36 2.00
N LYS A 26 -1.30 20.32 2.49
CA LYS A 26 -0.77 21.39 3.33
C LYS A 26 -0.65 20.90 4.78
N GLY A 27 0.47 20.27 5.13
CA GLY A 27 0.76 19.91 6.52
C GLY A 27 2.03 19.08 6.67
N GLY A 28 3.02 19.61 7.38
CA GLY A 28 4.33 18.99 7.58
C GLY A 28 4.27 17.69 8.38
N LEU A 29 4.25 16.57 7.67
CA LEU A 29 4.75 15.25 8.02
C LEU A 29 5.27 14.64 6.71
N ALA A 30 6.29 13.79 6.77
CA ALA A 30 6.81 13.08 5.60
C ALA A 30 5.65 12.45 4.81
N SER A 31 5.68 12.55 3.48
CA SER A 31 4.62 12.00 2.64
C SER A 31 4.52 10.48 2.85
N ASP A 32 3.37 9.89 2.53
CA ASP A 32 3.22 8.44 2.62
C ASP A 32 4.22 7.71 1.71
N GLU A 33 4.66 8.36 0.62
CA GLU A 33 5.72 7.89 -0.27
C GLU A 33 7.08 7.88 0.43
N ASP A 34 7.45 8.96 1.12
CA ASP A 34 8.71 9.04 1.87
C ASP A 34 8.79 7.97 2.97
N ARG A 35 7.66 7.71 3.65
CA ARG A 35 7.57 6.67 4.68
C ARG A 35 7.74 5.27 4.10
N LEU A 36 7.12 5.02 2.96
CA LEU A 36 7.24 3.75 2.25
C LEU A 36 8.68 3.54 1.75
N ALA A 37 9.30 4.59 1.18
CA ALA A 37 10.69 4.55 0.75
C ALA A 37 11.62 4.21 1.92
N ALA A 38 11.50 4.93 3.04
CA ALA A 38 12.28 4.67 4.25
C ALA A 38 12.09 3.26 4.80
N PHE A 39 10.87 2.70 4.72
CA PHE A 39 10.60 1.32 5.11
C PHE A 39 11.30 0.31 4.19
N LEU A 40 11.24 0.50 2.87
CA LEU A 40 11.84 -0.44 1.90
C LEU A 40 13.38 -0.45 1.97
N GLU A 41 13.99 0.67 2.38
CA GLU A 41 15.42 0.82 2.64
C GLU A 41 15.92 0.13 3.91
N LEU A 42 15.01 -0.29 4.81
CA LEU A 42 15.41 -1.04 6.01
C LEU A 42 16.08 -2.37 5.66
N PRO A 43 17.01 -2.86 6.50
CA PRO A 43 17.55 -4.22 6.38
C PRO A 43 16.43 -5.26 6.36
N ILE A 44 16.68 -6.39 5.69
CA ILE A 44 15.67 -7.44 5.53
C ILE A 44 15.20 -7.98 6.90
N GLU A 45 16.08 -8.07 7.89
CA GLU A 45 15.76 -8.53 9.24
C GLU A 45 14.73 -7.62 9.94
N GLU A 46 14.83 -6.31 9.69
CA GLU A 46 13.88 -5.32 10.22
C GLU A 46 12.54 -5.38 9.48
N LYS A 47 12.56 -5.57 8.16
CA LYS A 47 11.35 -5.73 7.34
C LYS A 47 10.59 -7.03 7.69
N MET A 48 11.31 -8.10 8.00
CA MET A 48 10.73 -9.40 8.37
C MET A 48 9.96 -9.37 9.71
N LYS A 49 10.14 -8.34 10.56
CA LYS A 49 9.28 -8.14 11.74
C LYS A 49 7.82 -7.87 11.35
N TYR A 50 7.60 -7.39 10.13
CA TYR A 50 6.29 -7.10 9.56
C TYR A 50 5.83 -8.20 8.61
N ALA A 51 6.49 -9.36 8.58
CA ALA A 51 6.21 -10.42 7.61
C ALA A 51 4.74 -10.86 7.62
N MET A 52 4.21 -11.09 6.42
CA MET A 52 2.87 -11.64 6.20
C MET A 52 2.75 -13.01 6.89
N ALA A 53 1.70 -13.22 7.67
CA ALA A 53 1.46 -14.50 8.32
C ALA A 53 0.77 -15.48 7.36
N ALA A 54 0.97 -16.79 7.55
CA ALA A 54 0.43 -17.83 6.67
C ALA A 54 -1.12 -17.79 6.55
N ASN A 55 -1.82 -17.23 7.54
CA ASN A 55 -3.27 -17.12 7.59
C ASN A 55 -3.79 -15.67 7.48
N ASP A 56 -2.95 -14.72 7.06
CA ASP A 56 -3.28 -13.30 7.04
C ASP A 56 -2.65 -12.60 5.85
N ILE A 57 -3.44 -11.87 5.06
CA ILE A 57 -2.98 -11.22 3.83
C ILE A 57 -2.21 -9.93 4.07
N GLN A 58 -2.24 -9.41 5.31
CA GLN A 58 -1.56 -8.17 5.69
C GLN A 58 -0.14 -8.42 6.17
N GLY A 59 0.79 -7.55 5.78
CA GLY A 59 2.20 -7.62 6.12
C GLY A 59 3.13 -7.49 4.92
N PHE A 60 4.43 -7.60 5.20
CA PHE A 60 5.53 -7.56 4.24
C PHE A 60 5.77 -8.95 3.63
N GLY A 61 5.90 -9.02 2.31
CA GLY A 61 6.16 -10.25 1.57
C GLY A 61 5.33 -10.33 0.29
N GLN A 62 5.60 -11.36 -0.50
CA GLN A 62 4.82 -11.63 -1.71
C GLN A 62 3.46 -12.25 -1.38
N ALA A 63 2.51 -12.05 -2.28
CA ALA A 63 1.25 -12.78 -2.24
C ALA A 63 1.51 -14.29 -2.33
N TYR A 64 0.69 -15.09 -1.65
CA TYR A 64 0.91 -16.53 -1.49
C TYR A 64 1.19 -17.26 -2.82
N VAL A 65 2.04 -18.29 -2.73
CA VAL A 65 2.26 -19.25 -3.82
C VAL A 65 1.11 -20.24 -3.83
N VAL A 66 0.32 -20.26 -4.91
CA VAL A 66 -0.85 -21.14 -5.07
C VAL A 66 -0.53 -22.41 -5.87
N SER A 67 0.53 -22.39 -6.70
CA SER A 67 0.98 -23.57 -7.45
C SER A 67 2.47 -23.50 -7.79
N GLU A 68 3.05 -24.64 -8.19
CA GLU A 68 4.48 -24.73 -8.58
C GLU A 68 4.76 -23.97 -9.89
N GLU A 69 3.78 -23.85 -10.79
CA GLU A 69 3.91 -23.16 -12.08
C GLU A 69 3.67 -21.65 -12.00
N GLN A 70 3.35 -21.12 -10.80
CA GLN A 70 3.08 -19.70 -10.63
C GLN A 70 4.34 -18.87 -10.92
N LYS A 71 4.20 -17.91 -11.84
CA LYS A 71 5.21 -16.87 -12.07
C LYS A 71 5.07 -15.81 -10.99
N LEU A 72 6.15 -15.54 -10.27
CA LEU A 72 6.19 -14.52 -9.23
C LEU A 72 6.62 -13.18 -9.81
N ASP A 73 5.99 -12.12 -9.32
CA ASP A 73 6.40 -10.76 -9.65
C ASP A 73 7.79 -10.48 -9.07
N TRP A 74 8.57 -9.69 -9.79
CA TRP A 74 9.82 -9.15 -9.24
C TRP A 74 9.51 -7.88 -8.46
N ASN A 75 8.88 -8.03 -7.30
CA ASN A 75 8.63 -6.94 -6.38
C ASN A 75 8.74 -7.39 -4.92
N ASP A 76 9.00 -6.40 -4.07
CA ASP A 76 8.74 -6.45 -2.64
C ASP A 76 7.46 -5.65 -2.37
N MET A 77 6.59 -6.17 -1.51
CA MET A 77 5.30 -5.57 -1.22
C MET A 77 5.02 -5.58 0.29
N ILE A 78 4.34 -4.54 0.75
CA ILE A 78 3.65 -4.52 2.04
C ILE A 78 2.17 -4.23 1.80
N TYR A 79 1.28 -5.12 2.25
CA TYR A 79 -0.16 -4.94 2.14
C TYR A 79 -0.77 -4.60 3.50
N LEU A 80 -1.48 -3.47 3.58
CA LEU A 80 -2.11 -2.97 4.81
C LEU A 80 -3.54 -2.55 4.53
N ALA A 81 -4.49 -3.08 5.29
CA ALA A 81 -5.85 -2.56 5.26
C ALA A 81 -5.93 -1.28 6.10
N THR A 82 -6.25 -0.15 5.46
CA THR A 82 -6.38 1.15 6.14
C THR A 82 -7.83 1.47 6.51
N LEU A 83 -8.81 0.90 5.80
CA LEU A 83 -10.24 1.06 6.04
C LEU A 83 -11.00 -0.27 5.89
N PRO A 84 -12.13 -0.45 6.61
CA PRO A 84 -12.56 0.33 7.77
C PRO A 84 -11.55 0.24 8.93
N ALA A 85 -11.67 1.12 9.92
CA ALA A 85 -10.72 1.21 11.03
C ALA A 85 -10.55 -0.11 11.81
N GLU A 86 -11.59 -0.94 11.85
CA GLU A 86 -11.61 -2.27 12.48
C GLU A 86 -10.63 -3.26 11.81
N ASN A 87 -10.33 -3.08 10.53
CA ASN A 87 -9.41 -3.94 9.78
C ASN A 87 -7.95 -3.52 9.92
N ARG A 88 -7.67 -2.37 10.56
CA ARG A 88 -6.31 -1.85 10.74
C ARG A 88 -5.55 -2.70 11.75
N LYS A 89 -4.49 -3.36 11.28
CA LYS A 89 -3.58 -4.15 12.13
C LYS A 89 -2.34 -3.34 12.47
N PHE A 90 -2.36 -2.67 13.63
CA PHE A 90 -1.24 -1.82 14.09
C PHE A 90 0.11 -2.54 14.19
N LYS A 91 0.12 -3.87 14.36
CA LYS A 91 1.35 -4.67 14.36
C LYS A 91 2.11 -4.65 13.02
N PHE A 92 1.40 -4.40 11.92
CA PHE A 92 1.98 -4.34 10.57
C PHE A 92 2.22 -2.90 10.09
N CYS A 93 1.69 -1.93 10.81
CA CYS A 93 1.99 -0.53 10.60
C CYS A 93 3.44 -0.27 11.04
N PRO A 94 4.31 0.27 10.17
CA PRO A 94 5.63 0.72 10.57
C PRO A 94 5.50 1.94 11.50
N LEU A 95 5.31 1.68 12.80
CA LEU A 95 5.19 2.69 13.86
C LEU A 95 6.50 3.49 14.04
N THR A 96 7.60 3.01 13.46
CA THR A 96 8.87 3.73 13.33
C THR A 96 8.80 4.92 12.38
N CYS A 97 7.74 5.05 11.57
CA CYS A 97 7.47 6.26 10.79
C CYS A 97 6.49 7.19 11.53
N PRO A 98 6.91 8.40 11.93
CA PRO A 98 6.02 9.37 12.59
C PRO A 98 4.81 9.70 11.70
N GLY A 99 3.60 9.45 12.23
CA GLY A 99 2.33 9.94 11.68
C GLY A 99 1.48 8.95 10.87
N PHE A 100 1.63 7.64 11.11
CA PHE A 100 0.72 6.60 10.59
C PHE A 100 -0.52 6.35 11.47
N LYS A 101 -0.80 7.19 12.47
CA LYS A 101 -1.92 7.02 13.43
C LYS A 101 -3.28 7.36 12.80
#